data_AF-A0A5B7AJQ8-F1
#
_entry.id   AF-A0A5B7AJQ8-F1
#
_cell.length_a   1.000
_cell.length_b   1.000
_cell.length_c   1.000
_cell.angle_alpha   90.00
_cell.angle_beta   90.00
_cell.angle_gamma   90.00
#
_symmetry.space_group_name_H-M   'P 1'
#
loop_
_entity.id
_entity.type
_entity.pdbx_description
1 polymer ?
#
loop_
_entity_poly.entity_id
_entity_poly.type
_entity_poly.pdbx_seq_one_letter_code
_entity_poly.pdbx_strand_id
1 'polypeptide(L)'
;MEEITEGVNNINISDLHKKNRIQVSNTKKPLFFYVNLAKRYMQQHNEVELSALGMAIATVVTIAEILKNNGLAVERKIMTSTVDMKDESRGRPIQKAKIEILLGKTENFDELLAAAAAAAEEERELGDGKVQG
;
A
#
# COMPACT_ATOMS: atom_id res chain seq x y z
N MET A 1 -11.97 -45.36 -3.38
CA MET A 1 -12.18 -44.40 -2.28
C MET A 1 -11.83 -43.05 -2.86
N GLU A 2 -12.86 -42.27 -3.17
CA GLU A 2 -12.72 -40.88 -3.56
C GLU A 2 -12.30 -40.07 -2.33
N GLU A 3 -11.18 -39.36 -2.40
CA GLU A 3 -10.90 -38.26 -1.49
C GLU A 3 -10.84 -36.98 -2.34
N ILE A 4 -11.98 -36.32 -2.36
CA ILE A 4 -12.18 -35.01 -2.95
C ILE A 4 -11.43 -34.02 -2.06
N THR A 5 -10.31 -33.47 -2.55
CA THR A 5 -9.55 -32.43 -1.85
C THR A 5 -10.22 -31.06 -2.07
N GLU A 6 -11.41 -30.88 -1.49
CA GLU A 6 -12.04 -29.57 -1.32
C GLU A 6 -11.36 -28.85 -0.16
N GLY A 7 -10.29 -28.11 -0.45
CA GLY A 7 -9.48 -27.53 0.62
C GLY A 7 -8.63 -26.33 0.26
N VAL A 8 -8.97 -25.56 -0.76
CA VAL A 8 -8.52 -24.15 -0.93
C VAL A 8 -9.22 -23.57 -2.16
N ASN A 9 -10.35 -22.86 -1.99
CA ASN A 9 -10.85 -21.92 -3.01
C ASN A 9 -11.86 -20.90 -2.45
N ASN A 10 -11.65 -20.45 -1.21
CA ASN A 10 -12.34 -19.25 -0.70
C ASN A 10 -11.42 -18.02 -0.68
N ILE A 11 -10.44 -17.97 -1.57
CA ILE A 11 -9.96 -16.67 -2.03
C ILE A 11 -11.02 -16.19 -3.00
N ASN A 12 -11.82 -15.21 -2.60
CA ASN A 12 -12.75 -14.55 -3.49
C ASN A 12 -11.94 -14.09 -4.72
N ILE A 13 -12.10 -14.77 -5.86
CA ILE A 13 -11.28 -14.55 -7.08
C ILE A 13 -11.40 -13.09 -7.55
N SER A 14 -12.47 -12.40 -7.16
CA SER A 14 -12.67 -10.96 -7.34
C SER A 14 -11.66 -10.10 -6.57
N ASP A 15 -11.19 -10.53 -5.40
CA ASP A 15 -10.15 -9.82 -4.65
C ASP A 15 -8.78 -9.98 -5.31
N LEU A 16 -8.46 -11.10 -5.98
CA LEU A 16 -7.12 -11.33 -6.54
C LEU A 16 -6.68 -10.27 -7.58
N HIS A 17 -7.64 -9.59 -8.22
CA HIS A 17 -7.42 -8.68 -9.35
C HIS A 17 -7.87 -7.24 -9.11
N LYS A 18 -8.02 -6.78 -7.86
CA LYS A 18 -8.22 -5.35 -7.61
C LYS A 18 -7.01 -4.56 -8.11
N LYS A 19 -7.23 -3.76 -9.16
CA LYS A 19 -6.19 -2.94 -9.81
C LYS A 19 -5.57 -1.91 -8.87
N ASN A 20 -6.23 -1.61 -7.75
CA ASN A 20 -5.84 -0.62 -6.74
C ASN A 20 -5.32 -1.24 -5.43
N ARG A 21 -4.87 -2.50 -5.41
CA ARG A 21 -4.24 -3.09 -4.22
C ARG A 21 -2.72 -3.04 -4.26
N ILE A 22 -2.12 -2.63 -3.15
CA ILE A 22 -0.68 -2.67 -2.90
C ILE A 22 -0.42 -3.69 -1.79
N GLN A 23 0.37 -4.71 -2.11
CA GLN A 23 0.91 -5.63 -1.12
C GLN A 23 2.32 -5.18 -0.73
N VAL A 24 2.47 -4.77 0.52
CA VAL A 24 3.75 -4.35 1.09
C VAL A 24 4.43 -5.57 1.68
N SER A 25 5.59 -5.90 1.13
CA SER A 25 6.50 -6.91 1.66
C SER A 25 7.74 -6.24 2.23
N ASN A 26 8.50 -6.98 3.03
CA ASN A 26 9.72 -6.46 3.64
C ASN A 26 10.91 -6.50 2.64
N THR A 27 11.83 -5.55 2.82
CA THR A 27 13.26 -5.53 2.45
C THR A 27 13.75 -5.11 1.05
N LYS A 28 12.91 -4.72 0.08
CA LYS A 28 13.43 -4.34 -1.26
C LYS A 28 13.07 -2.96 -1.79
N LYS A 29 12.02 -2.32 -1.28
CA LYS A 29 11.56 -1.02 -1.77
C LYS A 29 11.64 0.02 -0.67
N PRO A 30 12.16 1.23 -0.94
CA PRO A 30 12.13 2.33 0.01
C PRO A 30 10.69 2.67 0.43
N LEU A 31 10.50 3.21 1.63
CA LEU A 31 9.16 3.59 2.15
C LEU A 31 8.36 4.45 1.15
N PHE A 32 9.00 5.49 0.61
CA PHE A 32 8.37 6.43 -0.32
C PHE A 32 7.99 5.81 -1.68
N PHE A 33 8.53 4.66 -2.05
CA PHE A 33 8.05 3.92 -3.22
C PHE A 33 6.57 3.58 -3.06
N TYR A 34 6.18 3.06 -1.89
CA TYR A 34 4.79 2.67 -1.62
C TYR A 34 3.90 3.89 -1.40
N VAL A 35 4.40 4.95 -0.75
CA VAL A 35 3.66 6.22 -0.62
C VAL A 35 3.32 6.78 -2.00
N ASN A 36 4.28 6.84 -2.91
CA ASN A 36 4.07 7.37 -4.25
C ASN A 36 3.19 6.46 -5.11
N LEU A 37 3.33 5.13 -4.97
CA LEU A 37 2.44 4.18 -5.63
C LEU A 37 0.99 4.32 -5.15
N ALA A 38 0.78 4.52 -3.84
CA ALA A 38 -0.54 4.75 -3.27
C ALA A 38 -1.17 6.05 -3.79
N LYS A 39 -0.41 7.14 -3.87
CA LYS A 39 -0.86 8.39 -4.52
C LYS A 39 -1.32 8.13 -5.95
N ARG A 40 -0.52 7.42 -6.76
CA ARG A 40 -0.87 7.08 -8.15
C ARG A 40 -2.12 6.21 -8.26
N TYR A 41 -2.29 5.23 -7.39
CA TYR A 41 -3.47 4.36 -7.39
C TYR A 41 -4.73 5.14 -6.99
N MET A 42 -4.64 5.98 -5.96
CA MET A 42 -5.74 6.87 -5.61
C MET A 42 -6.07 7.82 -6.76
N GLN A 43 -5.08 8.43 -7.44
CA GLN A 43 -5.33 9.24 -8.65
C GLN A 43 -6.17 8.51 -9.70
N GLN A 44 -5.88 7.23 -9.95
CA GLN A 44 -6.52 6.42 -11.00
C GLN A 44 -7.86 5.80 -10.58
N HIS A 45 -8.02 5.50 -9.28
CA HIS A 45 -9.11 4.65 -8.78
C HIS A 45 -9.89 5.27 -7.62
N ASN A 46 -9.57 6.50 -7.20
CA ASN A 46 -10.09 7.22 -6.03
C ASN A 46 -9.79 6.59 -4.66
N GLU A 47 -9.39 5.33 -4.63
CA GLU A 47 -9.07 4.57 -3.43
C GLU A 47 -7.92 3.60 -3.67
N VAL A 48 -7.26 3.19 -2.59
CA VAL A 48 -6.17 2.22 -2.58
C VAL A 48 -6.30 1.28 -1.39
N GLU A 49 -6.08 -0.01 -1.62
CA GLU A 49 -6.05 -1.04 -0.59
C GLU A 49 -4.58 -1.37 -0.26
N LEU A 50 -4.13 -1.06 0.95
CA LEU A 50 -2.79 -1.41 1.45
C LEU A 50 -2.89 -2.69 2.27
N SER A 51 -2.03 -3.67 2.00
CA SER A 51 -2.00 -4.91 2.78
C SER A 51 -0.58 -5.37 3.10
N ALA A 52 -0.39 -6.00 4.25
CA ALA A 52 0.89 -6.55 4.67
C ALA A 52 0.74 -7.72 5.63
N LEU A 53 1.81 -8.51 5.76
CA LEU A 53 1.93 -9.64 6.66
C LEU A 53 3.09 -9.48 7.64
N GLY A 54 2.88 -9.85 8.89
CA GLY A 54 3.94 -9.90 9.92
C GLY A 54 4.68 -8.57 10.06
N MET A 55 6.01 -8.60 9.95
CA MET A 55 6.87 -7.42 10.16
C MET A 55 6.57 -6.24 9.21
N ALA A 56 6.01 -6.50 8.02
CA ALA A 56 5.68 -5.44 7.06
C ALA A 56 4.43 -4.63 7.46
N ILE A 57 3.69 -5.05 8.51
CA ILE A 57 2.53 -4.32 9.02
C ILE A 57 2.92 -2.91 9.44
N ALA A 58 4.06 -2.74 10.12
CA ALA A 58 4.54 -1.43 10.55
C ALA A 58 4.69 -0.46 9.35
N THR A 59 5.27 -0.95 8.25
CA THR A 59 5.42 -0.15 7.02
C THR A 59 4.08 0.31 6.46
N VAL A 60 3.06 -0.56 6.43
CA VAL A 60 1.71 -0.19 5.96
C VAL A 60 1.08 0.87 6.85
N VAL A 61 1.23 0.74 8.17
CA VAL A 61 0.74 1.76 9.13
C VAL A 61 1.43 3.09 8.86
N THR A 62 2.75 3.12 8.73
CA THR A 62 3.51 4.34 8.42
C THR A 62 3.10 4.97 7.08
N ILE A 63 2.87 4.17 6.03
CA ILE A 63 2.39 4.69 4.74
C ILE A 63 1.01 5.35 4.90
N ALA A 64 0.09 4.69 5.60
CA ALA A 64 -1.24 5.25 5.85
C ALA A 64 -1.15 6.55 6.65
N GLU A 65 -0.36 6.58 7.72
CA GLU A 65 -0.14 7.78 8.53
C GLU A 65 0.43 8.95 7.72
N ILE A 66 1.44 8.71 6.89
CA ILE A 66 2.00 9.75 6.01
C ILE A 66 0.92 10.34 5.10
N LEU A 67 0.11 9.48 4.47
CA LEU A 67 -0.93 9.94 3.54
C LEU A 67 -2.03 10.72 4.27
N LYS A 68 -2.43 10.29 5.46
CA LYS A 68 -3.45 10.99 6.26
C LYS A 68 -2.96 12.31 6.82
N ASN A 69 -1.75 12.32 7.40
CA ASN A 69 -1.17 13.52 8.02
C ASN A 69 -0.89 14.62 6.98
N ASN A 70 -0.55 14.23 5.75
CA ASN A 70 -0.40 15.16 4.64
C ASN A 70 -1.74 15.60 4.01
N GLY A 71 -2.87 15.20 4.59
CA GLY A 71 -4.20 15.57 4.09
C GLY A 71 -4.59 14.94 2.76
N LEU A 72 -3.87 13.89 2.30
CA LEU A 72 -4.12 13.24 1.01
C LEU A 72 -5.16 12.11 1.11
N ALA A 73 -5.25 11.44 2.24
CA ALA A 73 -6.12 10.27 2.39
C ALA A 73 -6.98 10.31 3.64
N VAL A 74 -8.12 9.63 3.55
CA VAL A 74 -9.01 9.28 4.66
C VAL A 74 -9.14 7.76 4.71
N GLU A 75 -9.04 7.17 5.90
CA GLU A 75 -9.31 5.74 6.08
C GLU A 75 -10.80 5.45 5.88
N ARG A 76 -11.08 4.43 5.07
CA ARG A 76 -12.43 3.89 4.86
C ARG A 76 -12.63 2.60 5.62
N LYS A 77 -11.59 1.78 5.74
CA LYS A 77 -11.60 0.50 6.45
C LYS A 77 -10.21 0.18 6.98
N ILE A 78 -10.13 -0.33 8.21
CA ILE A 78 -8.93 -0.94 8.79
C ILE A 78 -9.34 -2.31 9.30
N MET A 79 -8.67 -3.35 8.84
CA MET A 79 -8.94 -4.73 9.23
C MET A 79 -7.64 -5.43 9.54
N THR A 80 -7.63 -6.18 10.64
CA THR A 80 -6.56 -7.12 10.97
C THR A 80 -7.14 -8.51 11.07
N SER A 81 -6.34 -9.50 10.68
CA SER A 81 -6.73 -10.90 10.73
C SER A 81 -5.49 -11.77 10.90
N THR A 82 -5.70 -13.06 11.11
CA THR A 82 -4.64 -14.06 11.06
C THR A 82 -4.89 -14.95 9.86
N VAL A 83 -3.85 -15.21 9.08
CA VAL A 83 -3.91 -16.08 7.91
C VAL A 83 -2.92 -17.22 8.03
N ASP A 84 -3.33 -18.41 7.62
CA ASP A 84 -2.44 -19.56 7.51
C ASP A 84 -1.59 -19.43 6.24
N MET A 85 -0.28 -19.52 6.41
CA MET A 85 0.70 -19.54 5.32
C MET A 85 1.39 -20.90 5.28
N LYS A 86 1.52 -21.46 4.07
CA LYS A 86 2.34 -22.64 3.86
C LYS A 86 3.81 -22.26 4.00
N ASP A 87 4.50 -22.92 4.92
CA ASP A 87 5.95 -22.83 5.07
C ASP A 87 6.56 -24.15 4.60
N GLU A 88 7.13 -24.15 3.40
CA GLU A 88 7.74 -25.34 2.79
C GLU A 88 8.94 -25.86 3.60
N SER A 89 9.55 -25.00 4.43
CA SER A 89 10.70 -25.39 5.27
C SER A 89 10.30 -26.07 6.59
N ARG A 90 9.08 -25.84 7.09
CA ARG A 90 8.65 -26.28 8.42
C ARG A 90 7.62 -27.41 8.43
N GLY A 91 7.14 -27.86 7.27
CA GLY A 91 6.21 -28.99 7.14
C GLY A 91 4.82 -28.77 7.76
N ARG A 92 4.58 -27.64 8.42
CA ARG A 92 3.29 -27.24 9.01
C ARG A 92 2.94 -25.80 8.64
N PRO A 93 1.65 -25.46 8.46
CA PRO A 93 1.23 -24.08 8.26
C PRO A 93 1.68 -23.17 9.42
N ILE A 94 2.06 -21.94 9.09
CA ILE A 94 2.36 -20.89 10.07
C ILE A 94 1.28 -19.82 10.02
N GLN A 95 0.81 -19.39 11.17
CA GLN A 95 -0.12 -18.27 11.26
C GLN A 95 0.64 -16.95 11.23
N LYS A 96 0.24 -16.06 10.33
CA LYS A 96 0.76 -14.68 10.28
C LYS A 96 -0.37 -13.68 10.47
N ALA A 97 -0.09 -12.63 11.24
CA ALA A 97 -0.93 -11.45 11.27
C ALA A 97 -0.94 -10.80 9.87
N LYS A 98 -2.13 -10.39 9.43
CA LYS A 98 -2.41 -9.65 8.21
C LYS A 98 -3.10 -8.34 8.57
N ILE A 99 -2.72 -7.27 7.89
CA ILE A 99 -3.43 -5.99 7.92
C ILE A 99 -3.92 -5.64 6.52
N GLU A 100 -5.09 -5.02 6.46
CA GLU A 100 -5.72 -4.48 5.25
C GLU A 100 -6.30 -3.11 5.58
N ILE A 101 -5.83 -2.06 4.89
CA ILE A 101 -6.28 -0.68 5.05
C ILE A 101 -6.81 -0.18 3.71
N LEU A 102 -8.08 0.20 3.65
CA LEU A 102 -8.65 0.91 2.51
C LEU A 102 -8.57 2.40 2.78
N LEU A 103 -7.87 3.13 1.90
CA LEU A 103 -7.77 4.58 1.92
C LEU A 103 -8.52 5.16 0.72
N GLY A 104 -9.26 6.23 0.93
CA GLY A 104 -9.86 7.04 -0.13
C GLY A 104 -9.21 8.41 -0.22
N LYS A 105 -9.27 9.02 -1.41
CA LYS A 105 -8.91 10.44 -1.59
C LYS A 105 -9.68 11.33 -0.63
N THR A 106 -9.02 12.37 -0.16
CA THR A 106 -9.66 13.57 0.40
C THR A 106 -10.11 14.50 -0.72
N GLU A 107 -10.90 15.51 -0.38
CA GLU A 107 -11.32 16.57 -1.32
C GLU A 107 -10.11 17.39 -1.81
N ASN A 108 -9.11 17.59 -0.95
CA ASN A 108 -7.92 18.40 -1.25
C ASN A 108 -6.82 17.61 -1.98
N PHE A 109 -7.06 16.34 -2.33
CA PHE A 109 -6.02 15.44 -2.81
C PHE A 109 -5.34 15.95 -4.08
N ASP A 110 -6.12 16.31 -5.09
CA ASP A 110 -5.58 16.69 -6.41
C ASP A 110 -4.85 18.04 -6.33
N GLU A 111 -5.35 18.98 -5.52
CA GLU A 111 -4.70 20.28 -5.26
C GLU A 111 -3.35 20.11 -4.56
N LEU A 112 -3.30 19.33 -3.47
CA LEU A 112 -2.08 19.09 -2.72
C LEU A 112 -1.02 18.35 -3.55
N LEU A 113 -1.45 17.46 -4.44
CA LEU A 113 -0.54 16.74 -5.32
C LEU A 113 0.02 17.65 -6.41
N ALA A 114 -0.79 18.54 -6.99
CA ALA A 114 -0.34 19.54 -7.94
C ALA A 114 0.63 20.54 -7.30
N ALA A 115 0.30 21.03 -6.10
CA ALA A 115 1.18 21.94 -5.35
C ALA A 115 2.54 21.30 -5.03
N ALA A 116 2.55 20.02 -4.63
CA ALA A 116 3.80 19.28 -4.39
C ALA A 116 4.63 19.07 -5.67
N ALA A 117 3.99 18.89 -6.82
CA ALA A 117 4.68 18.79 -8.10
C ALA A 117 5.32 20.13 -8.50
N ALA A 118 4.59 21.24 -8.38
CA ALA A 118 5.07 22.58 -8.68
C ALA A 118 6.26 22.97 -7.77
N ALA A 119 6.16 22.71 -6.46
CA ALA A 119 7.25 22.98 -5.53
C ALA A 119 8.51 22.16 -5.86
N ALA A 120 8.35 20.90 -6.28
CA ALA A 120 9.47 20.05 -6.68
C ALA A 120 10.13 20.49 -8.00
N GLU A 121 9.40 21.18 -8.88
CA GLU A 121 9.96 21.80 -10.09
C GLU A 121 10.73 23.07 -9.75
N GLU A 122 10.17 23.94 -8.90
CA GLU A 122 10.83 25.17 -8.43
C GLU A 122 12.16 24.88 -7.71
N GLU A 123 12.20 23.87 -6.84
CA GLU A 123 13.43 23.45 -6.16
C GLU A 123 14.52 22.95 -7.12
N ARG A 124 14.12 22.31 -8.25
CA ARG A 124 15.07 21.84 -9.27
C ARG A 124 15.66 23.02 -10.05
N GLU A 125 14.83 23.98 -10.44
CA GLU A 125 15.26 25.18 -11.15
C GLU A 125 16.20 26.05 -10.28
N LEU A 126 15.91 26.17 -8.98
CA LEU A 126 16.77 26.86 -8.01
C LEU A 126 18.08 26.11 -7.71
N GLY A 127 18.08 24.79 -7.79
CA GLY A 127 19.26 23.94 -7.59
C GLY A 127 20.26 24.04 -8.75
N ASP A 128 19.76 24.09 -9.98
CA ASP A 128 20.60 24.19 -11.19
C ASP A 128 21.19 25.60 -11.40
N GLY A 129 20.55 26.64 -10.84
CA GLY A 129 21.02 28.03 -10.87
C GLY A 129 22.24 28.34 -9.98
N LYS A 130 22.67 27.41 -9.10
CA LYS A 130 23.80 27.64 -8.16
C LYS A 130 25.15 27.05 -8.61
N VAL A 131 25.23 26.46 -9.79
CA VAL A 131 26.48 25.84 -10.32
C VAL A 131 27.20 26.73 -11.34
N GLN A 132 26.65 27.89 -11.70
CA GLN A 132 27.33 28.91 -12.52
C GLN A 132 27.64 30.15 -11.66
N GLY A 133 28.71 30.07 -10.88
CA GLY A 133 29.26 31.20 -10.12
C GLY A 133 30.73 30.97 -9.79
#